data_AF-A0A8D8YLG7-F1
#
_entry.id   AF-A0A8D8YLG7-F1
#
_cell.length_a   1.000
_cell.length_b   1.000
_cell.length_c   1.000
_cell.angle_alpha   90.00
_cell.angle_beta   90.00
_cell.angle_gamma   90.00
#
_symmetry.space_group_name_H-M   'P 1'
#
loop_
_entity.id
_entity.type
_entity.pdbx_description
1 polymer ?
#
loop_
_entity_poly.entity_id
_entity_poly.type
_entity_poly.pdbx_seq_one_letter_code
_entity_poly.pdbx_strand_id
1 'polypeptide(L)'
;MWADSFMEHTLTLENLLKISQANYFTKQGEMFSVANMKALCEQVMGSDHVQIQHGTQGLKVDKSFIIDEIKTGAIVFVPYDSDHNHDPCLKKGLKAHWALIFGLLEDDNGEVYLLARQGRYI
;
A
#
# COMPACT_ATOMS: atom_id res chain seq x y z
N MET A 1 -18.02 -11.86 25.48
CA MET A 1 -18.41 -10.53 25.99
C MET A 1 -17.24 -9.55 25.79
N TRP A 2 -16.80 -9.34 24.54
CA TRP A 2 -15.68 -8.47 24.14
C TRP A 2 -15.94 -7.95 22.69
N ALA A 3 -17.18 -7.55 22.39
CA ALA A 3 -17.55 -7.09 21.05
C ALA A 3 -18.05 -5.63 21.01
N ASP A 4 -18.12 -4.95 22.16
CA ASP A 4 -18.95 -3.73 22.26
C ASP A 4 -18.15 -2.46 22.60
N SER A 5 -16.94 -2.30 22.04
CA SER A 5 -16.20 -1.04 22.14
C SER A 5 -15.33 -0.72 20.92
N PHE A 6 -15.71 -1.18 19.73
CA PHE A 6 -15.24 -0.50 18.52
C PHE A 6 -16.19 0.67 18.30
N MET A 7 -15.78 1.87 18.71
CA MET A 7 -16.34 3.11 18.18
C MET A 7 -16.02 3.11 16.68
N GLU A 8 -16.93 2.52 15.93
CA GLU A 8 -16.94 2.37 14.49
C GLU A 8 -17.18 3.76 13.89
N HIS A 9 -16.15 4.62 13.94
CA HIS A 9 -16.04 5.62 12.89
C HIS A 9 -15.73 4.83 11.62
N THR A 10 -16.79 4.41 10.92
CA THR A 10 -16.69 3.73 9.64
C THR A 10 -15.79 4.59 8.76
N LEU A 11 -14.62 4.05 8.42
CA LEU A 11 -13.66 4.77 7.60
C LEU A 11 -14.22 4.89 6.18
N THR A 12 -14.86 6.01 5.88
CA THR A 12 -15.44 6.25 4.55
C THR A 12 -14.39 6.83 3.61
N LEU A 13 -14.54 6.55 2.31
CA LEU A 13 -13.70 7.17 1.27
C LEU A 13 -13.80 8.71 1.31
N GLU A 14 -14.98 9.24 1.63
CA GLU A 14 -15.19 10.69 1.76
C GLU A 14 -14.35 11.29 2.90
N ASN A 15 -14.31 10.62 4.06
CA ASN A 15 -13.50 11.07 5.19
C ASN A 15 -12.00 10.97 4.88
N LEU A 16 -11.57 9.88 4.25
CA LEU A 16 -10.19 9.72 3.77
C LEU A 16 -9.79 10.84 2.80
N LEU A 17 -10.65 11.17 1.84
CA LEU A 17 -10.42 12.25 0.88
C LEU A 17 -10.30 13.61 1.59
N LYS A 18 -11.23 13.92 2.52
CA LYS A 18 -11.19 15.18 3.29
C LYS A 18 -9.92 15.32 4.11
N ILE A 19 -9.50 14.27 4.81
CA ILE A 19 -8.25 14.26 5.59
C ILE A 19 -7.04 14.45 4.67
N SER A 20 -7.02 13.75 3.54
CA SER A 20 -5.92 13.85 2.57
C SER A 20 -5.83 15.25 1.95
N GLN A 21 -6.96 15.88 1.63
CA GLN A 21 -7.02 17.24 1.10
C GLN A 21 -6.59 18.27 2.14
N ALA A 22 -7.03 18.12 3.40
CA ALA A 22 -6.64 19.02 4.49
C ALA A 22 -5.13 18.99 4.77
N ASN A 23 -4.48 17.85 4.56
CA ASN A 23 -3.03 17.70 4.65
C ASN A 23 -2.27 18.03 3.34
N TYR A 24 -2.96 18.50 2.31
CA TYR A 24 -2.38 18.80 1.00
C TYR A 24 -1.72 17.59 0.30
N PHE A 25 -2.15 16.37 0.63
CA PHE A 25 -1.63 15.16 0.01
C PHE A 25 -2.20 14.93 -1.39
N THR A 26 -3.41 15.42 -1.63
CA THR A 26 -4.18 15.19 -2.85
C THR A 26 -5.16 16.34 -3.11
N LYS A 27 -5.52 16.56 -4.38
CA LYS A 27 -6.62 17.46 -4.76
C LYS A 27 -7.90 16.68 -5.09
N GLN A 28 -7.80 15.52 -5.76
CA GLN A 28 -8.94 14.77 -6.28
C GLN A 28 -8.94 13.29 -5.89
N GLY A 29 -8.04 12.88 -4.99
CA GLY A 29 -7.91 11.50 -4.51
C GLY A 29 -6.67 10.77 -5.03
N GLU A 30 -5.90 11.40 -5.93
CA GLU A 30 -4.59 10.91 -6.34
C GLU A 30 -3.59 10.92 -5.19
N MET A 31 -2.82 9.85 -5.00
CA MET A 31 -1.79 9.75 -3.97
C MET A 31 -0.50 9.24 -4.62
N PHE A 32 0.51 10.11 -4.78
CA PHE A 32 1.74 9.75 -5.50
C PHE A 32 2.96 9.56 -4.59
N SER A 33 2.84 9.94 -3.31
CA SER A 33 3.95 9.92 -2.35
C SER A 33 3.74 8.82 -1.32
N VAL A 34 4.74 7.95 -1.17
CA VAL A 34 4.80 6.96 -0.08
C VAL A 34 4.78 7.64 1.29
N ALA A 35 5.48 8.77 1.43
CA ALA A 35 5.49 9.50 2.68
C ALA A 35 4.10 10.03 3.04
N ASN A 36 3.35 10.55 2.06
CA ASN A 36 1.98 11.03 2.28
C ASN A 36 1.02 9.86 2.58
N MET A 37 1.15 8.73 1.86
CA MET A 37 0.36 7.54 2.12
C MET A 37 0.61 7.00 3.54
N LYS A 38 1.88 6.91 3.95
CA LYS A 38 2.26 6.53 5.32
C LYS A 38 1.64 7.46 6.35
N ALA A 39 1.79 8.78 6.17
CA ALA A 39 1.23 9.77 7.09
C ALA A 39 -0.30 9.69 7.20
N LEU A 40 -1.00 9.47 6.07
CA LEU A 40 -2.45 9.25 6.05
C LEU A 40 -2.82 7.99 6.84
N CYS A 41 -2.15 6.87 6.60
CA CYS A 41 -2.39 5.62 7.32
C CYS A 41 -2.15 5.78 8.83
N GLU A 42 -1.06 6.43 9.24
CA GLU A 42 -0.76 6.70 10.66
C GLU A 42 -1.84 7.56 11.31
N GLN A 43 -2.30 8.61 10.62
CA GLN A 43 -3.33 9.52 11.12
C GLN A 43 -4.70 8.83 11.27
N VAL A 44 -5.02 7.90 10.36
CA VAL A 44 -6.35 7.31 10.25
C VAL A 44 -6.50 6.03 11.06
N MET A 45 -5.48 5.16 11.04
CA MET A 45 -5.55 3.84 11.68
C MET A 45 -5.01 3.86 13.11
N GLY A 46 -4.27 4.90 13.50
CA GLY A 46 -3.56 4.96 14.78
C GLY A 46 -2.35 4.01 14.80
N SER A 47 -1.27 4.42 15.47
CA SER A 47 -0.03 3.64 15.58
C SER A 47 -0.19 2.29 16.26
N ASP A 48 -1.25 2.12 17.04
CA ASP A 48 -1.43 0.99 17.95
C ASP A 48 -2.10 -0.21 17.28
N HIS A 49 -2.63 -0.02 16.06
CA HIS A 49 -3.41 -1.02 15.35
C HIS A 49 -2.71 -1.58 14.11
N VAL A 50 -1.81 -0.82 13.47
CA VAL A 50 -1.09 -1.25 12.27
C VAL A 50 0.36 -0.79 12.35
N GLN A 51 1.29 -1.74 12.18
CA GLN A 51 2.70 -1.41 11.99
C GLN A 51 2.93 -1.03 10.52
N ILE A 52 3.38 0.21 10.30
CA ILE A 52 3.65 0.72 8.95
C ILE A 52 5.17 0.78 8.76
N GLN A 53 5.68 -0.14 7.97
CA GLN A 53 7.08 -0.17 7.55
C GLN A 53 7.22 0.43 6.14
N HIS A 54 8.40 0.97 5.80
CA HIS A 54 8.67 1.49 4.46
C HIS A 54 9.96 0.91 3.87
N GLY A 55 9.86 0.35 2.66
CA GLY A 55 11.05 -0.03 1.89
C GLY A 55 11.71 1.23 1.31
N THR A 56 13.04 1.29 1.33
CA THR A 56 13.81 2.47 0.87
C THR A 56 14.65 2.18 -0.37
N GLN A 57 14.79 0.92 -0.78
CA GLN A 57 15.72 0.50 -1.83
C GLN A 57 15.03 -0.21 -3.01
N GLY A 58 13.71 -0.39 -2.92
CA GLY A 58 12.87 -0.93 -3.98
C GLY A 58 12.77 -2.45 -3.96
N LEU A 59 11.81 -2.98 -4.73
CA LEU A 59 11.33 -4.36 -4.60
C LEU A 59 12.42 -5.43 -4.74
N LYS A 60 13.45 -5.19 -5.56
CA LYS A 60 14.54 -6.16 -5.77
C LYS A 60 15.42 -6.30 -4.53
N VAL A 61 15.77 -5.18 -3.88
CA VAL A 61 16.63 -5.17 -2.70
C VAL A 61 15.84 -5.62 -1.48
N ASP A 62 14.59 -5.15 -1.36
CA ASP A 62 13.74 -5.41 -0.20
C ASP A 62 12.98 -6.75 -0.33
N LYS A 63 13.29 -7.61 -1.33
CA LYS A 63 12.52 -8.83 -1.65
C LYS A 63 12.41 -9.80 -0.46
N SER A 64 13.53 -10.10 0.21
CA SER A 64 13.53 -11.04 1.35
C SER A 64 12.72 -10.50 2.51
N PHE A 65 12.94 -9.24 2.87
CA PHE A 65 12.18 -8.53 3.89
C PHE A 65 10.67 -8.56 3.60
N ILE A 66 10.28 -8.25 2.35
CA ILE A 66 8.87 -8.30 1.93
C ILE A 66 8.28 -9.70 2.05
N ILE A 67 9.03 -10.73 1.67
CA ILE A 67 8.60 -12.13 1.81
C ILE A 67 8.38 -12.48 3.28
N ASP A 68 9.32 -12.13 4.15
CA ASP A 68 9.24 -12.43 5.58
C ASP A 68 8.03 -11.73 6.22
N GLU A 69 7.79 -10.46 5.90
CA GLU A 69 6.62 -9.72 6.38
C GLU A 69 5.30 -10.30 5.84
N ILE A 70 5.24 -10.70 4.56
CA ILE A 70 4.03 -11.35 4.03
C ILE A 70 3.76 -12.68 4.77
N LYS A 71 4.81 -13.44 5.13
CA LYS A 71 4.66 -14.69 5.91
C LYS A 71 4.13 -14.43 7.33
N THR A 72 4.27 -13.22 7.89
CA THR A 72 3.66 -12.85 9.19
C THR A 72 2.24 -12.30 9.07
N GLY A 73 1.70 -12.19 7.84
CA GLY A 73 0.36 -11.68 7.56
C GLY A 73 0.33 -10.20 7.14
N ALA A 74 1.48 -9.58 6.86
CA ALA A 74 1.50 -8.22 6.34
C ALA A 74 0.97 -8.13 4.90
N ILE A 75 0.50 -6.93 4.54
CA ILE A 75 0.23 -6.52 3.17
C ILE A 75 1.20 -5.42 2.76
N VAL A 76 1.56 -5.35 1.49
CA VAL A 76 2.55 -4.39 0.99
C VAL A 76 1.95 -3.54 -0.12
N PHE A 77 1.97 -2.23 0.07
CA PHE A 77 1.68 -1.26 -0.97
C PHE A 77 2.96 -0.89 -1.71
N VAL A 78 3.00 -1.16 -3.01
CA VAL A 78 4.14 -0.86 -3.88
C VAL A 78 3.75 0.24 -4.86
N PRO A 79 4.36 1.43 -4.79
CA PRO A 79 4.21 2.43 -5.84
C PRO A 79 5.04 2.00 -7.07
N TYR A 80 4.49 2.21 -8.26
CA TYR A 80 5.19 1.95 -9.52
C TYR A 80 4.66 2.88 -10.61
N ASP A 81 5.44 3.18 -11.64
CA ASP A 81 4.90 3.87 -12.81
C ASP A 81 4.21 2.88 -13.74
N SER A 82 2.97 3.16 -14.16
CA SER A 82 2.26 2.38 -15.17
C SER A 82 2.67 2.82 -16.57
N ASP A 83 3.08 1.87 -17.42
CA ASP A 83 3.20 2.11 -18.86
C ASP A 83 1.80 2.06 -19.55
N HIS A 84 1.75 2.29 -20.85
CA HIS A 84 0.54 2.29 -21.68
C HIS A 84 -0.17 0.93 -21.71
N ASN A 85 0.57 -0.16 -21.50
CA ASN A 85 0.03 -1.51 -21.37
C ASN A 85 -0.26 -1.91 -19.90
N HIS A 86 -0.14 -0.95 -18.97
CA HIS A 86 -0.27 -1.14 -17.52
C HIS A 86 0.84 -1.95 -16.84
N ASP A 87 1.93 -2.25 -17.56
CA ASP A 87 3.08 -2.89 -16.94
C ASP A 87 3.89 -1.89 -16.11
N PRO A 88 4.58 -2.36 -15.05
CA PRO A 88 5.50 -1.53 -14.31
C PRO A 88 6.65 -0.99 -15.16
N CYS A 89 6.93 0.30 -15.02
CA CYS A 89 8.02 0.98 -15.68
C CYS A 89 8.71 2.00 -14.75
N LEU A 90 9.72 2.71 -15.27
CA LEU A 90 10.43 3.78 -14.57
C LEU A 90 10.26 5.09 -15.34
N LYS A 91 9.15 5.79 -15.10
CA LYS A 91 8.78 7.07 -15.74
C LYS A 91 8.72 8.23 -14.74
N LYS A 92 9.58 8.17 -13.72
CA LYS A 92 9.81 9.24 -12.72
C LYS A 92 8.54 9.69 -11.97
N GLY A 93 7.60 8.78 -11.74
CA GLY A 93 6.37 9.08 -11.02
C GLY A 93 5.27 9.74 -11.86
N LEU A 94 5.48 9.97 -13.18
CA LEU A 94 4.52 10.65 -14.04
C LEU A 94 3.20 9.89 -14.22
N LYS A 95 3.25 8.56 -14.04
CA LYS A 95 2.08 7.68 -14.08
C LYS A 95 2.08 6.76 -12.86
N ALA A 96 2.42 7.32 -11.70
CA ALA A 96 2.49 6.58 -10.46
C ALA A 96 1.14 5.93 -10.13
N HIS A 97 1.21 4.64 -9.85
CA HIS A 97 0.12 3.76 -9.51
C HIS A 97 0.52 2.91 -8.30
N TRP A 98 -0.46 2.28 -7.66
CA TRP A 98 -0.25 1.37 -6.54
C TRP A 98 -0.58 -0.06 -6.92
N ALA A 99 0.29 -0.98 -6.53
CA ALA A 99 -0.01 -2.41 -6.46
C ALA A 99 -0.11 -2.82 -4.99
N LEU A 100 -1.09 -3.66 -4.69
CA LEU A 100 -1.22 -4.32 -3.40
C LEU A 100 -0.67 -5.74 -3.54
N ILE A 101 0.39 -6.05 -2.79
CA ILE A 101 0.88 -7.41 -2.61
C ILE A 101 0.23 -7.95 -1.33
N PHE A 102 -0.43 -9.09 -1.43
CA PHE A 102 -1.25 -9.65 -0.34
C PHE A 102 -0.97 -11.13 -0.06
N GLY A 103 0.01 -11.71 -0.75
CA GLY A 103 0.35 -13.11 -0.57
C GLY A 103 1.54 -13.52 -1.43
N LEU A 104 1.92 -14.77 -1.29
CA LEU A 104 2.98 -15.40 -2.06
C LEU A 104 2.64 -16.84 -2.40
N LEU A 105 3.30 -17.37 -3.43
CA LEU A 105 3.36 -18.79 -3.76
C LEU A 105 4.83 -19.19 -3.74
N GLU A 106 5.12 -20.36 -3.17
CA GLU A 106 6.46 -20.95 -3.15
C GLU A 106 6.35 -22.29 -3.88
N ASP A 107 7.20 -22.52 -4.89
CA ASP A 107 7.23 -23.78 -5.63
C ASP A 107 8.13 -24.83 -4.95
N ASP A 108 8.13 -26.06 -5.49
CA ASP A 108 8.93 -27.16 -4.94
C ASP A 108 10.45 -26.93 -5.03
N ASN A 109 10.90 -25.93 -5.82
CA ASN A 109 12.31 -25.55 -5.96
C ASN A 109 12.70 -24.41 -5.00
N GLY A 110 11.75 -23.88 -4.22
CA GLY A 110 11.94 -22.72 -3.34
C GLY A 110 11.85 -21.37 -4.06
N GLU A 111 11.38 -21.33 -5.31
CA GLU A 111 11.12 -20.07 -6.01
C GLU A 111 9.86 -19.43 -5.47
N VAL A 112 9.97 -18.15 -5.09
CA VAL A 112 8.87 -17.38 -4.50
C VAL A 112 8.31 -16.38 -5.51
N TYR A 113 7.01 -16.50 -5.73
CA TYR A 113 6.18 -15.61 -6.55
C TYR A 113 5.29 -14.76 -5.64
N LEU A 114 5.19 -13.46 -5.92
CA LEU A 114 4.35 -12.54 -5.17
C LEU A 114 2.98 -12.40 -5.85
N LEU A 115 1.91 -12.50 -5.07
CA LEU A 115 0.55 -12.27 -5.53
C LEU A 115 0.22 -10.78 -5.39
N ALA A 116 0.01 -10.12 -6.52
CA ALA A 116 -0.24 -8.69 -6.57
C ALA A 116 -1.56 -8.37 -7.28
N ARG A 117 -2.29 -7.38 -6.75
CA ARG A 117 -3.41 -6.73 -7.41
C ARG A 117 -3.06 -5.27 -7.65
N GLN A 118 -3.04 -4.85 -8.91
CA GLN A 118 -3.00 -3.44 -9.28
C GLN A 118 -4.41 -2.92 -9.53
N GLY A 119 -4.70 -1.69 -9.11
CA GLY A 119 -5.92 -1.00 -9.51
C GLY A 119 -5.97 -0.85 -11.03
N ARG A 120 -7.16 -0.96 -11.61
CA ARG A 120 -7.43 -0.50 -12.97
C ARG A 120 -8.26 0.76 -12.83
N TYR A 121 -7.95 1.78 -13.63
CA TYR A 121 -8.81 2.96 -13.74
C TYR A 121 -10.26 2.50 -13.94
N ILE A 122 -11.16 2.99 -13.08
CA ILE A 122 -12.61 2.88 -13.29
C ILE A 122 -13.00 4.00 -14.25
#